data_AF-A0AAF0RUH8-F1
#
_entry.id   AF-A0AAF0RUH8-F1
#
_cell.length_a   1.000
_cell.length_b   1.000
_cell.length_c   1.000
_cell.angle_alpha   90.00
_cell.angle_beta   90.00
_cell.angle_gamma   90.00
#
_symmetry.space_group_name_H-M   'P 1'
#
loop_
_entity.id
_entity.type
_entity.pdbx_description
1 polymer ?
#
loop_
_entity_poly.entity_id
_entity_poly.type
_entity_poly.pdbx_seq_one_letter_code
_entity_poly.pdbx_strand_id
1 'polypeptide(L)'
;MNRRLAVLAAATAGALVLGVPTAASAHTWWGWNGHRNPAPTASPTPTSTETPSETPADTSTGAPEATADPTPSDQPTSAPAGEQITPSLAPTSAPEPESDATAAPAADDSASSAPDASFVEDFDVSAAVGRVAALYPQAWQPYPDGTSGIYEPSKTVSVHDGVMDVQLGGAGAAGTFGSVAGAWSHVGGSFSVRAKATGGDGNGAAFMLWPTSNVWSDGEIDFPEGNFESSPQAFQHSMTPGQEAERVQVDSGVSWRDWHTYTVDWDPGKSVTYSVDGKVLRTVTQDVPTTAHRFMFQTGNWGASGNLLIDWVSTTE
;
A
#
# COMPACT_ATOMS: atom_id res chain seq x y z
N MET A 1 -36.41 -30.66 55.11
CA MET A 1 -35.71 -29.37 54.87
C MET A 1 -34.61 -29.62 53.87
N ASN A 2 -34.65 -28.96 52.70
CA ASN A 2 -33.48 -28.56 51.89
C ASN A 2 -34.01 -27.76 50.68
N ARG A 3 -33.84 -26.44 50.75
CA ARG A 3 -34.24 -25.47 49.72
C ARG A 3 -33.27 -25.57 48.54
N ARG A 4 -33.83 -25.74 47.33
CA ARG A 4 -33.11 -25.58 46.06
C ARG A 4 -32.89 -24.09 45.83
N LEU A 5 -31.63 -23.66 45.73
CA LEU A 5 -31.25 -22.37 45.15
C LEU A 5 -31.00 -22.61 43.66
N ALA A 6 -31.92 -22.13 42.82
CA ALA A 6 -31.70 -22.00 41.39
C ALA A 6 -30.94 -20.69 41.17
N VAL A 7 -29.69 -20.79 40.71
CA VAL A 7 -28.95 -19.64 40.19
C VAL A 7 -29.33 -19.50 38.72
N LEU A 8 -30.15 -18.50 38.41
CA LEU A 8 -30.31 -18.00 37.04
C LEU A 8 -28.99 -17.35 36.63
N ALA A 9 -28.24 -17.98 35.72
CA ALA A 9 -27.21 -17.29 34.96
C ALA A 9 -27.92 -16.53 33.82
N ALA A 10 -28.05 -15.21 33.99
CA ALA A 10 -28.47 -14.32 32.91
C ALA A 10 -27.34 -14.26 31.87
N ALA A 11 -27.52 -14.94 30.74
CA ALA A 11 -26.68 -14.75 29.57
C ALA A 11 -27.08 -13.41 28.91
N THR A 12 -26.40 -12.33 29.30
CA THR A 12 -26.40 -11.10 28.52
C THR A 12 -25.62 -11.36 27.24
N ALA A 13 -26.35 -11.58 26.14
CA ALA A 13 -25.82 -11.50 24.79
C ALA A 13 -25.45 -10.04 24.50
N GLY A 14 -24.24 -9.63 24.90
CA GLY A 14 -23.63 -8.41 24.40
C GLY A 14 -23.21 -8.65 22.97
N ALA A 15 -23.92 -8.02 22.02
CA ALA A 15 -23.46 -7.95 20.64
C ALA A 15 -22.14 -7.17 20.63
N LEU A 16 -21.04 -7.91 20.58
CA LEU A 16 -19.70 -7.37 20.37
C LEU A 16 -19.64 -6.94 18.89
N VAL A 17 -19.82 -5.65 18.65
CA VAL A 17 -19.45 -5.05 17.37
C VAL A 17 -17.93 -5.07 17.33
N LEU A 18 -17.38 -6.16 16.81
CA LEU A 18 -15.96 -6.28 16.47
C LEU A 18 -15.69 -5.26 15.36
N GLY A 19 -15.05 -4.15 15.72
CA GLY A 19 -14.40 -3.28 14.75
C GLY A 19 -13.27 -4.04 14.07
N VAL A 20 -13.59 -4.70 12.96
CA VAL A 20 -12.61 -5.08 11.94
C VAL A 20 -11.90 -3.78 11.54
N PRO A 21 -10.57 -3.76 11.32
CA PRO A 21 -9.87 -2.56 10.86
C PRO A 21 -10.61 -2.00 9.66
N THR A 22 -11.30 -0.89 9.85
CA THR A 22 -12.15 -0.34 8.82
C THR A 22 -11.23 0.29 7.78
N ALA A 23 -11.52 0.00 6.52
CA ALA A 23 -11.11 0.74 5.32
C ALA A 23 -11.26 2.28 5.40
N ALA A 24 -11.74 2.83 6.52
CA ALA A 24 -11.94 4.25 6.74
C ALA A 24 -10.64 5.05 6.58
N SER A 25 -9.48 4.44 6.82
CA SER A 25 -8.17 5.05 6.58
C SER A 25 -7.76 5.00 5.10
N ALA A 26 -7.97 3.89 4.39
CA ALA A 26 -7.61 3.78 2.97
C ALA A 26 -8.32 4.82 2.07
N HIS A 27 -9.59 5.15 2.35
CA HIS A 27 -10.32 6.16 1.57
C HIS A 27 -9.97 7.62 1.91
N THR A 28 -9.43 7.89 3.11
CA THR A 28 -9.13 9.26 3.56
C THR A 28 -7.66 9.63 3.43
N TRP A 29 -6.74 8.66 3.35
CA TRP A 29 -5.30 8.90 3.37
C TRP A 29 -4.71 9.26 2.00
N TRP A 30 -5.24 8.69 0.92
CA TRP A 30 -4.72 8.90 -0.44
C TRP A 30 -5.37 10.07 -1.19
N GLY A 31 -6.03 10.97 -0.47
CA GLY A 31 -6.42 12.30 -0.95
C GLY A 31 -7.14 12.32 -2.30
N TRP A 32 -8.42 11.94 -2.35
CA TRP A 32 -9.26 12.42 -3.45
C TRP A 32 -9.59 13.91 -3.22
N ASN A 33 -8.72 14.79 -3.70
CA ASN A 33 -9.07 16.09 -4.24
C ASN A 33 -7.86 16.67 -4.98
N GLY A 34 -7.90 16.58 -6.31
CA GLY A 34 -6.95 17.25 -7.18
C GLY A 34 -7.03 18.76 -6.99
N HIS A 35 -6.10 19.33 -6.22
CA HIS A 35 -5.80 20.74 -6.24
C HIS A 35 -4.28 20.94 -6.24
N ARG A 36 -3.82 21.64 -7.28
CA ARG A 36 -2.44 22.10 -7.49
C ARG A 36 -1.95 22.81 -6.23
N ASN A 37 -0.87 22.33 -5.60
CA ASN A 37 -0.14 23.12 -4.61
C ASN A 37 0.57 24.28 -5.33
N PRO A 38 0.28 25.55 -5.04
CA PRO A 38 1.21 26.62 -5.36
C PRO A 38 2.38 26.61 -4.37
N ALA A 39 3.55 27.00 -4.85
CA ALA A 39 4.79 27.08 -4.06
C ALA A 39 4.64 27.94 -2.78
N PRO A 40 5.34 27.60 -1.69
CA PRO A 40 5.25 28.35 -0.43
C PRO A 40 5.90 29.72 -0.59
N THR A 41 5.09 30.78 -0.50
CA THR A 41 5.56 32.16 -0.36
C THR A 41 5.50 32.55 1.12
N ALA A 42 6.55 33.22 1.58
CA ALA A 42 6.80 33.59 2.97
C ALA A 42 5.63 34.33 3.66
N SER A 43 5.40 34.00 4.93
CA SER A 43 4.55 34.75 5.87
C SER A 43 5.05 36.20 6.06
N PRO A 44 4.11 37.13 6.25
CA PRO A 44 4.29 38.17 7.25
C PRO A 44 3.27 38.08 8.42
N THR A 45 3.81 38.41 9.59
CA THR A 45 3.29 38.63 10.96
C THR A 45 1.97 39.45 11.06
N PRO A 46 1.16 39.30 12.13
CA PRO A 46 -0.28 39.63 12.11
C PRO A 46 -0.58 41.09 12.51
N THR A 47 -1.79 41.55 12.19
CA THR A 47 -2.41 42.77 12.77
C THR A 47 -3.92 42.60 12.89
N SER A 48 -4.45 43.23 13.94
CA SER A 48 -5.65 42.96 14.71
C SER A 48 -7.01 43.40 14.11
N THR A 49 -8.07 42.75 14.62
CA THR A 49 -9.42 43.23 15.00
C THR A 49 -10.25 44.05 13.99
N GLU A 50 -11.42 43.52 13.58
CA GLU A 50 -12.78 43.99 13.96
C GLU A 50 -13.90 43.26 13.17
N THR A 51 -15.03 43.06 13.84
CA THR A 51 -16.34 42.55 13.37
C THR A 51 -17.33 43.62 13.85
N PRO A 52 -18.34 44.09 13.07
CA PRO A 52 -19.55 43.28 12.86
C PRO A 52 -20.41 43.51 11.59
N SER A 53 -21.23 42.48 11.31
CA SER A 53 -22.66 42.49 10.91
C SER A 53 -23.14 43.27 9.67
N GLU A 54 -23.76 42.58 8.70
CA GLU A 54 -25.22 42.66 8.37
C GLU A 54 -25.56 41.93 7.04
N THR A 55 -26.74 41.29 7.01
CA THR A 55 -27.49 40.67 5.88
C THR A 55 -28.64 41.65 5.55
N PRO A 56 -29.16 41.88 4.30
CA PRO A 56 -29.92 40.85 3.53
C PRO A 56 -30.08 41.00 1.98
N ALA A 57 -30.59 39.88 1.37
CA ALA A 57 -31.40 39.73 0.13
C ALA A 57 -30.80 40.22 -1.22
N ASP A 58 -31.11 39.69 -2.42
CA ASP A 58 -32.36 39.14 -2.96
C ASP A 58 -32.15 38.35 -4.30
N THR A 59 -33.08 37.42 -4.56
CA THR A 59 -33.62 36.78 -5.80
C THR A 59 -32.93 36.79 -7.19
N SER A 60 -32.96 35.62 -7.87
CA SER A 60 -33.81 35.30 -9.06
C SER A 60 -33.17 34.21 -9.96
N THR A 61 -33.71 32.99 -10.05
CA THR A 61 -34.64 32.41 -11.07
C THR A 61 -34.03 32.14 -12.47
N GLY A 62 -34.12 30.88 -12.94
CA GLY A 62 -34.17 30.57 -14.39
C GLY A 62 -33.52 29.26 -14.85
N ALA A 63 -34.28 28.15 -14.84
CA ALA A 63 -34.20 27.07 -15.85
C ALA A 63 -35.19 27.44 -17.00
N PRO A 64 -35.21 26.86 -18.24
CA PRO A 64 -35.09 25.41 -18.49
C PRO A 64 -34.50 24.96 -19.86
N GLU A 65 -34.46 23.62 -20.00
CA GLU A 65 -34.80 22.77 -21.16
C GLU A 65 -33.90 22.54 -22.39
N ALA A 66 -34.16 21.35 -22.96
CA ALA A 66 -33.34 20.48 -23.81
C ALA A 66 -33.73 20.50 -25.32
N THR A 67 -33.28 19.46 -26.05
CA THR A 67 -33.53 19.01 -27.45
C THR A 67 -32.58 19.60 -28.51
N ALA A 68 -32.11 18.89 -29.55
CA ALA A 68 -32.29 17.53 -30.08
C ALA A 68 -31.11 17.14 -31.03
N ASP A 69 -31.02 15.84 -31.33
CA ASP A 69 -30.24 15.17 -32.41
C ASP A 69 -30.62 15.66 -33.83
N PRO A 70 -29.79 15.47 -34.88
CA PRO A 70 -29.99 14.30 -35.75
C PRO A 70 -28.73 13.73 -36.47
N THR A 71 -28.82 12.45 -36.87
CA THR A 71 -28.05 11.79 -37.97
C THR A 71 -28.78 11.97 -39.33
N PRO A 72 -28.13 11.84 -40.53
CA PRO A 72 -27.91 10.52 -41.15
C PRO A 72 -26.66 10.36 -42.08
N SER A 73 -26.50 9.08 -42.49
CA SER A 73 -25.54 8.33 -43.33
C SER A 73 -25.17 8.86 -44.75
N ASP A 74 -24.02 8.41 -45.30
CA ASP A 74 -23.91 7.70 -46.60
C ASP A 74 -22.47 7.28 -47.02
N GLN A 75 -22.36 6.06 -47.60
CA GLN A 75 -21.21 5.44 -48.29
C GLN A 75 -21.65 5.15 -49.75
N PRO A 76 -20.76 5.07 -50.79
CA PRO A 76 -20.19 3.75 -51.19
C PRO A 76 -18.81 3.74 -51.93
N THR A 77 -18.10 2.60 -51.79
CA THR A 77 -17.42 1.72 -52.80
C THR A 77 -16.51 2.24 -53.94
N SER A 78 -15.29 1.65 -54.09
CA SER A 78 -14.87 0.76 -55.23
C SER A 78 -13.36 0.38 -55.22
N ALA A 79 -13.08 -0.90 -55.54
CA ALA A 79 -11.77 -1.51 -55.84
C ALA A 79 -11.51 -1.61 -57.36
N PRO A 80 -10.32 -2.06 -57.82
CA PRO A 80 -10.27 -3.41 -58.41
C PRO A 80 -8.95 -4.20 -58.15
N ALA A 81 -8.93 -5.45 -58.65
CA ALA A 81 -7.95 -6.53 -58.43
C ALA A 81 -7.21 -6.98 -59.72
N GLY A 82 -6.17 -7.81 -59.55
CA GLY A 82 -5.50 -8.67 -60.56
C GLY A 82 -4.05 -8.26 -60.86
N GLU A 83 -3.01 -9.11 -60.98
CA GLU A 83 -2.93 -10.57 -61.13
C GLU A 83 -1.46 -11.05 -60.91
N GLN A 84 -1.29 -12.37 -60.86
CA GLN A 84 -0.20 -13.18 -60.29
C GLN A 84 0.79 -13.70 -61.35
N ILE A 85 2.12 -13.70 -61.11
CA ILE A 85 3.09 -14.62 -61.78
C ILE A 85 4.31 -14.95 -60.86
N THR A 86 4.56 -16.24 -60.62
CA THR A 86 5.84 -16.88 -60.20
C THR A 86 6.26 -17.86 -61.33
N PRO A 87 7.43 -18.57 -61.37
CA PRO A 87 8.48 -18.80 -60.35
C PRO A 87 9.97 -18.85 -60.87
N SER A 88 10.92 -19.18 -59.96
CA SER A 88 12.04 -20.16 -60.13
C SER A 88 13.53 -19.73 -59.94
N LEU A 89 14.05 -20.04 -58.73
CA LEU A 89 15.34 -20.67 -58.31
C LEU A 89 16.78 -20.09 -58.59
N ALA A 90 17.38 -19.59 -57.50
CA ALA A 90 18.71 -19.88 -56.86
C ALA A 90 20.08 -19.63 -57.56
N PRO A 91 21.23 -19.54 -56.82
CA PRO A 91 21.53 -18.84 -55.56
C PRO A 91 22.73 -17.86 -55.71
N THR A 92 22.85 -16.88 -54.81
CA THR A 92 24.10 -16.10 -54.70
C THR A 92 24.29 -15.61 -53.27
N SER A 93 25.46 -15.95 -52.73
CA SER A 93 25.92 -15.64 -51.38
C SER A 93 26.30 -14.17 -51.26
N ALA A 94 25.75 -13.47 -50.26
CA ALA A 94 26.20 -12.17 -49.78
C ALA A 94 25.73 -11.99 -48.32
N PRO A 95 26.43 -11.20 -47.50
CA PRO A 95 26.61 -11.47 -46.08
C PRO A 95 25.44 -11.07 -45.18
N GLU A 96 25.41 -11.75 -44.04
CA GLU A 96 24.54 -11.62 -42.88
C GLU A 96 24.43 -10.16 -42.37
N PRO A 97 23.21 -9.59 -42.25
CA PRO A 97 23.00 -8.40 -41.44
C PRO A 97 22.83 -8.81 -39.98
N GLU A 98 23.63 -8.17 -39.14
CA GLU A 98 23.67 -8.30 -37.69
C GLU A 98 22.26 -8.27 -37.08
N SER A 99 21.94 -9.32 -36.34
CA SER A 99 20.76 -9.40 -35.48
C SER A 99 20.84 -8.28 -34.46
N ASP A 100 20.01 -7.26 -34.65
CA ASP A 100 19.70 -6.22 -33.66
C ASP A 100 18.95 -6.90 -32.50
N ALA A 101 19.71 -7.55 -31.62
CA ALA A 101 19.23 -8.07 -30.37
C ALA A 101 18.82 -6.87 -29.51
N THR A 102 17.53 -6.56 -29.54
CA THR A 102 16.90 -5.65 -28.58
C THR A 102 17.28 -6.16 -27.19
N ALA A 103 18.18 -5.42 -26.53
CA ALA A 103 18.62 -5.70 -25.19
C ALA A 103 17.38 -5.76 -24.30
N ALA A 104 17.12 -6.96 -23.76
CA ALA A 104 16.27 -7.10 -22.59
C ALA A 104 16.80 -6.13 -21.52
N PRO A 105 15.93 -5.42 -20.78
CA PRO A 105 16.40 -4.58 -19.70
C PRO A 105 17.17 -5.48 -18.73
N ALA A 106 18.44 -5.14 -18.48
CA ALA A 106 19.26 -5.80 -17.49
C ALA A 106 18.48 -5.81 -16.17
N ALA A 107 18.29 -7.00 -15.60
CA ALA A 107 17.92 -7.14 -14.21
C ALA A 107 18.93 -6.32 -13.40
N ASP A 108 18.46 -5.32 -12.66
CA ASP A 108 19.32 -4.57 -11.76
C ASP A 108 19.67 -5.50 -10.59
N ASP A 109 20.89 -6.02 -10.66
CA ASP A 109 21.46 -7.14 -9.91
C ASP A 109 21.93 -6.69 -8.52
N SER A 110 21.14 -5.86 -7.84
CA SER A 110 21.37 -5.55 -6.43
C SER A 110 20.59 -6.54 -5.57
N ALA A 111 20.96 -7.82 -5.60
CA ALA A 111 20.55 -8.75 -4.55
C ALA A 111 21.25 -8.32 -3.25
N SER A 112 20.53 -7.67 -2.33
CA SER A 112 21.03 -7.43 -0.99
C SER A 112 20.66 -8.64 -0.15
N SER A 113 21.65 -9.35 0.40
CA SER A 113 21.40 -10.47 1.29
C SER A 113 20.47 -10.06 2.43
N ALA A 114 19.47 -10.89 2.72
CA ALA A 114 18.60 -10.70 3.87
C ALA A 114 19.42 -10.67 5.18
N PRO A 115 18.97 -9.94 6.21
CA PRO A 115 19.73 -9.76 7.46
C PRO A 115 19.75 -11.05 8.30
N ASP A 116 20.70 -11.14 9.24
CA ASP A 116 20.71 -12.18 10.28
C ASP A 116 19.74 -11.77 11.40
N ALA A 117 18.48 -12.22 11.31
CA ALA A 117 17.39 -11.95 12.26
C ALA A 117 16.71 -13.26 12.72
N SER A 118 15.94 -13.23 13.81
CA SER A 118 15.26 -14.43 14.31
C SER A 118 14.13 -14.91 13.39
N PHE A 119 13.56 -14.02 12.58
CA PHE A 119 12.69 -14.35 11.46
C PHE A 119 13.12 -13.59 10.20
N VAL A 120 13.23 -14.31 9.09
CA VAL A 120 13.51 -13.80 7.74
C VAL A 120 12.72 -14.62 6.74
N GLU A 121 12.09 -13.96 5.78
CA GLU A 121 11.49 -14.58 4.59
C GLU A 121 12.04 -13.89 3.34
N ASP A 122 12.60 -14.67 2.43
CA ASP A 122 13.29 -14.26 1.20
C ASP A 122 12.61 -14.73 -0.10
N PHE A 123 11.40 -15.31 0.01
CA PHE A 123 10.50 -15.60 -1.11
C PHE A 123 11.11 -16.49 -2.22
N ASP A 124 11.89 -17.49 -1.83
CA ASP A 124 12.64 -18.38 -2.73
C ASP A 124 11.79 -19.44 -3.46
N VAL A 125 10.59 -19.74 -2.96
CA VAL A 125 9.62 -20.67 -3.58
C VAL A 125 8.62 -19.92 -4.47
N SER A 126 8.72 -20.10 -5.80
CA SER A 126 7.73 -19.51 -6.71
C SER A 126 6.30 -19.97 -6.40
N ALA A 127 5.38 -19.02 -6.36
CA ALA A 127 3.97 -19.23 -6.05
C ALA A 127 3.09 -18.40 -6.99
N ALA A 128 2.26 -19.06 -7.79
CA ALA A 128 1.25 -18.37 -8.58
C ALA A 128 0.22 -17.65 -7.69
N VAL A 129 -0.46 -16.66 -8.28
CA VAL A 129 -1.62 -16.00 -7.67
C VAL A 129 -2.60 -17.03 -7.08
N GLY A 130 -3.06 -16.79 -5.87
CA GLY A 130 -3.95 -17.68 -5.12
C GLY A 130 -3.26 -18.86 -4.42
N ARG A 131 -1.94 -19.00 -4.54
CA ARG A 131 -1.17 -20.09 -3.91
C ARG A 131 -0.19 -19.64 -2.82
N VAL A 132 0.11 -18.35 -2.73
CA VAL A 132 1.14 -17.80 -1.83
C VAL A 132 0.90 -18.22 -0.38
N ALA A 133 -0.28 -17.98 0.19
CA ALA A 133 -0.56 -18.33 1.59
C ALA A 133 -0.44 -19.83 1.90
N ALA A 134 -0.68 -20.70 0.91
CA ALA A 134 -0.54 -22.14 1.08
C ALA A 134 0.94 -22.59 1.03
N LEU A 135 1.79 -21.85 0.32
CA LEU A 135 3.21 -22.15 0.17
C LEU A 135 4.08 -21.44 1.23
N TYR A 136 3.60 -20.31 1.74
CA TYR A 136 4.26 -19.49 2.78
C TYR A 136 3.46 -19.42 4.08
N PRO A 137 2.94 -20.54 4.63
CA PRO A 137 2.10 -20.49 5.83
C PRO A 137 2.86 -20.00 7.06
N GLN A 138 4.20 -20.06 7.05
CA GLN A 138 5.06 -19.59 8.14
C GLN A 138 5.63 -18.18 7.92
N ALA A 139 5.17 -17.46 6.89
CA ALA A 139 5.66 -16.11 6.63
C ALA A 139 4.56 -15.13 6.19
N TRP A 140 3.42 -15.62 5.70
CA TRP A 140 2.38 -14.77 5.14
C TRP A 140 0.98 -15.15 5.64
N GLN A 141 0.35 -14.22 6.35
CA GLN A 141 -1.03 -14.31 6.85
C GLN A 141 -1.90 -13.26 6.11
N PRO A 142 -2.42 -13.57 4.91
CA PRO A 142 -3.21 -12.60 4.15
C PRO A 142 -4.51 -12.27 4.86
N TYR A 143 -5.01 -11.05 4.64
CA TYR A 143 -6.40 -10.76 4.98
C TYR A 143 -7.34 -11.60 4.09
N PRO A 144 -8.53 -11.98 4.59
CA PRO A 144 -9.53 -12.62 3.75
C PRO A 144 -9.90 -11.73 2.55
N ASP A 145 -10.11 -12.34 1.39
CA ASP A 145 -10.67 -11.65 0.24
C ASP A 145 -12.00 -10.95 0.58
N GLY A 146 -12.21 -9.76 0.02
CA GLY A 146 -13.35 -8.90 0.30
C GLY A 146 -13.23 -8.08 1.58
N THR A 147 -12.16 -8.26 2.38
CA THR A 147 -11.91 -7.41 3.55
C THR A 147 -11.86 -5.95 3.13
N SER A 148 -12.55 -5.09 3.89
CA SER A 148 -12.65 -3.66 3.58
C SER A 148 -13.29 -3.33 2.21
N GLY A 149 -13.88 -4.33 1.53
CA GLY A 149 -14.46 -4.19 0.20
C GLY A 149 -13.44 -3.98 -0.94
N ILE A 150 -12.13 -4.00 -0.63
CA ILE A 150 -11.06 -3.69 -1.59
C ILE A 150 -9.93 -4.72 -1.63
N TYR A 151 -9.72 -5.47 -0.53
CA TYR A 151 -8.58 -6.38 -0.43
C TYR A 151 -8.93 -7.74 -0.99
N GLU A 152 -8.13 -8.18 -1.96
CA GLU A 152 -8.25 -9.48 -2.62
C GLU A 152 -6.86 -10.10 -2.79
N PRO A 153 -6.10 -10.32 -1.70
CA PRO A 153 -4.71 -10.80 -1.80
C PRO A 153 -4.58 -12.13 -2.54
N SER A 154 -5.63 -12.97 -2.57
CA SER A 154 -5.60 -14.20 -3.37
C SER A 154 -5.58 -13.95 -4.89
N LYS A 155 -5.89 -12.74 -5.34
CA LYS A 155 -5.95 -12.32 -6.75
C LYS A 155 -4.82 -11.38 -7.16
N THR A 156 -4.06 -10.85 -6.20
CA THR A 156 -3.04 -9.82 -6.46
C THR A 156 -1.63 -10.25 -6.05
N VAL A 157 -1.48 -11.18 -5.11
CA VAL A 157 -0.17 -11.57 -4.58
C VAL A 157 0.33 -12.85 -5.25
N SER A 158 1.56 -12.81 -5.73
CA SER A 158 2.33 -13.93 -6.25
C SER A 158 3.77 -13.90 -5.72
N VAL A 159 4.54 -14.95 -5.97
CA VAL A 159 5.98 -14.99 -5.71
C VAL A 159 6.69 -15.55 -6.94
N HIS A 160 7.69 -14.86 -7.43
CA HIS A 160 8.56 -15.31 -8.51
C HIS A 160 9.88 -14.55 -8.46
N ASP A 161 10.93 -15.12 -9.05
CA ASP A 161 12.24 -14.47 -9.18
C ASP A 161 12.82 -13.95 -7.85
N GLY A 162 12.52 -14.63 -6.74
CA GLY A 162 13.00 -14.27 -5.40
C GLY A 162 12.28 -13.08 -4.76
N VAL A 163 11.10 -12.68 -5.25
CA VAL A 163 10.33 -11.58 -4.66
C VAL A 163 8.86 -11.97 -4.48
N MET A 164 8.23 -11.46 -3.42
CA MET A 164 6.77 -11.31 -3.41
C MET A 164 6.39 -10.15 -4.34
N ASP A 165 5.54 -10.43 -5.31
CA ASP A 165 4.98 -9.45 -6.25
C ASP A 165 3.48 -9.23 -5.95
N VAL A 166 3.14 -7.98 -5.65
CA VAL A 166 1.78 -7.50 -5.47
C VAL A 166 1.36 -6.68 -6.69
N GLN A 167 0.48 -7.26 -7.51
CA GLN A 167 -0.09 -6.60 -8.68
C GLN A 167 -1.04 -5.44 -8.28
N LEU A 168 -0.80 -4.25 -8.84
CA LEU A 168 -1.57 -3.02 -8.61
C LEU A 168 -2.53 -2.71 -9.77
N GLY A 169 -3.51 -1.83 -9.52
CA GLY A 169 -4.40 -1.26 -10.56
C GLY A 169 -5.74 -1.97 -10.75
N GLY A 170 -6.24 -2.70 -9.74
CA GLY A 170 -7.58 -3.29 -9.80
C GLY A 170 -8.15 -3.77 -8.46
N ALA A 171 -7.34 -4.44 -7.65
CA ALA A 171 -7.68 -4.84 -6.28
C ALA A 171 -6.51 -4.51 -5.36
N GLY A 172 -6.80 -4.28 -4.08
CA GLY A 172 -5.78 -4.08 -3.06
C GLY A 172 -5.29 -5.41 -2.50
N ALA A 173 -4.18 -5.38 -1.78
CA ALA A 173 -3.70 -6.48 -0.96
C ALA A 173 -3.49 -5.99 0.47
N ALA A 174 -3.70 -6.88 1.44
CA ALA A 174 -3.28 -6.66 2.81
C ALA A 174 -2.96 -7.99 3.48
N GLY A 175 -2.02 -7.99 4.42
CA GLY A 175 -1.69 -9.17 5.20
C GLY A 175 -0.47 -8.96 6.10
N THR A 176 -0.32 -9.89 7.03
CA THR A 176 0.69 -9.84 8.09
C THR A 176 1.85 -10.76 7.78
N PHE A 177 3.07 -10.29 8.02
CA PHE A 177 4.28 -11.09 7.92
C PHE A 177 4.56 -11.84 9.22
N GLY A 178 5.18 -13.01 9.09
CA GLY A 178 5.64 -13.82 10.22
C GLY A 178 4.97 -15.19 10.31
N SER A 179 5.49 -15.98 11.24
CA SER A 179 4.98 -17.33 11.49
C SER A 179 3.56 -17.30 12.07
N VAL A 180 2.83 -18.42 11.95
CA VAL A 180 1.47 -18.53 12.53
C VAL A 180 1.48 -18.20 14.03
N ALA A 181 2.58 -18.51 14.71
CA ALA A 181 2.74 -18.22 16.13
C ALA A 181 3.32 -16.82 16.41
N GLY A 182 4.24 -16.33 15.57
CA GLY A 182 5.01 -15.11 15.81
C GLY A 182 4.37 -13.82 15.30
N ALA A 183 3.57 -13.88 14.22
CA ALA A 183 3.12 -12.72 13.46
C ALA A 183 2.30 -11.67 14.26
N TRP A 184 1.69 -12.05 15.39
CA TRP A 184 0.62 -11.28 16.04
C TRP A 184 0.97 -10.72 17.41
N SER A 185 2.20 -10.88 17.91
CA SER A 185 2.46 -10.59 19.33
C SER A 185 3.78 -9.90 19.65
N HIS A 186 4.36 -9.20 18.68
CA HIS A 186 5.61 -8.49 18.91
C HIS A 186 5.42 -7.35 19.91
N VAL A 187 6.33 -7.25 20.88
CA VAL A 187 6.41 -6.14 21.84
C VAL A 187 7.84 -5.60 21.79
N GLY A 188 8.08 -4.69 20.86
CA GLY A 188 9.43 -4.24 20.51
C GLY A 188 10.09 -5.14 19.49
N GLY A 189 11.23 -4.67 18.99
CA GLY A 189 12.00 -5.41 18.01
C GLY A 189 12.55 -4.57 16.86
N SER A 190 13.18 -5.25 15.91
CA SER A 190 13.55 -4.69 14.61
C SER A 190 12.65 -5.29 13.54
N PHE A 191 12.10 -4.44 12.68
CA PHE A 191 11.21 -4.82 11.59
C PHE A 191 11.75 -4.19 10.32
N SER A 192 12.12 -5.02 9.36
CA SER A 192 12.70 -4.55 8.11
C SER A 192 12.01 -5.15 6.91
N VAL A 193 11.93 -4.36 5.86
CA VAL A 193 11.49 -4.79 4.54
C VAL A 193 12.39 -4.19 3.47
N ARG A 194 12.76 -5.00 2.49
CA ARG A 194 13.37 -4.52 1.26
C ARG A 194 12.35 -4.52 0.14
N ALA A 195 12.00 -3.34 -0.34
CA ALA A 195 10.90 -3.16 -1.28
C ALA A 195 11.21 -2.12 -2.36
N LYS A 196 10.52 -2.24 -3.50
CA LYS A 196 10.41 -1.21 -4.54
C LYS A 196 9.05 -1.31 -5.24
N ALA A 197 8.65 -0.27 -5.97
CA ALA A 197 7.47 -0.28 -6.80
C ALA A 197 7.76 0.12 -8.25
N THR A 198 7.20 -0.62 -9.20
CA THR A 198 7.24 -0.32 -10.63
C THR A 198 5.86 0.13 -11.11
N GLY A 199 5.72 1.33 -11.67
CA GLY A 199 4.41 1.90 -12.02
C GLY A 199 3.53 2.18 -10.79
N GLY A 200 2.21 2.01 -10.90
CA GLY A 200 1.31 2.14 -9.75
C GLY A 200 0.98 3.58 -9.33
N ASP A 201 1.29 4.58 -10.15
CA ASP A 201 1.06 6.00 -9.83
C ASP A 201 -0.38 6.27 -9.36
N GLY A 202 -0.51 7.07 -8.31
CA GLY A 202 -1.79 7.35 -7.64
C GLY A 202 -2.23 6.25 -6.67
N ASN A 203 -1.56 5.09 -6.64
CA ASN A 203 -1.65 4.11 -5.55
C ASN A 203 -0.47 4.33 -4.57
N GLY A 204 -0.40 3.54 -3.51
CA GLY A 204 0.66 3.54 -2.53
C GLY A 204 0.68 2.25 -1.71
N ALA A 205 1.69 2.15 -0.85
CA ALA A 205 1.78 1.12 0.16
C ALA A 205 1.90 1.75 1.53
N ALA A 206 1.42 1.04 2.56
CA ALA A 206 1.73 1.30 3.95
C ALA A 206 2.18 -0.01 4.59
N PHE A 207 3.44 -0.09 4.98
CA PHE A 207 3.96 -1.13 5.87
C PHE A 207 3.87 -0.62 7.30
N MET A 208 3.35 -1.43 8.21
CA MET A 208 2.92 -0.95 9.51
C MET A 208 3.15 -1.96 10.62
N LEU A 209 3.47 -1.44 11.80
CA LEU A 209 3.20 -2.08 13.07
C LEU A 209 1.82 -1.61 13.52
N TRP A 210 0.84 -2.50 13.41
CA TRP A 210 -0.53 -2.23 13.83
C TRP A 210 -0.85 -2.97 15.14
N PRO A 211 -1.58 -2.36 16.08
CA PRO A 211 -1.80 -2.95 17.39
C PRO A 211 -2.73 -4.17 17.25
N THR A 212 -2.37 -5.25 17.93
CA THR A 212 -3.08 -6.53 17.87
C THR A 212 -4.50 -6.42 18.44
N SER A 213 -4.70 -5.49 19.37
CA SER A 213 -6.02 -5.12 19.91
C SER A 213 -6.96 -4.52 18.86
N ASN A 214 -6.42 -4.04 17.74
CA ASN A 214 -7.11 -3.21 16.74
C ASN A 214 -7.64 -1.88 17.28
N VAL A 215 -7.09 -1.38 18.38
CA VAL A 215 -7.38 -0.03 18.89
C VAL A 215 -6.28 0.90 18.42
N TRP A 216 -6.62 1.89 17.59
CA TRP A 216 -5.63 2.79 16.98
C TRP A 216 -4.77 3.53 18.04
N SER A 217 -5.39 3.97 19.15
CA SER A 217 -4.69 4.63 20.26
C SER A 217 -3.75 3.72 21.06
N ASP A 218 -3.74 2.40 20.81
CA ASP A 218 -2.68 1.52 21.33
C ASP A 218 -1.35 1.69 20.57
N GLY A 219 -1.38 2.48 19.48
CA GLY A 219 -0.23 2.93 18.71
C GLY A 219 -0.22 2.38 17.28
N GLU A 220 0.02 3.22 16.29
CA GLU A 220 0.30 2.81 14.90
C GLU A 220 1.65 3.41 14.49
N ILE A 221 2.50 2.58 13.90
CA ILE A 221 3.78 2.98 13.34
C ILE A 221 3.83 2.50 11.90
N ASP A 222 3.89 3.44 10.96
CA ASP A 222 3.96 3.13 9.53
C ASP A 222 5.35 3.47 9.00
N PHE A 223 6.04 2.48 8.42
CA PHE A 223 7.24 2.70 7.64
C PHE A 223 7.63 1.46 6.82
N PRO A 224 7.85 1.57 5.49
CA PRO A 224 7.59 2.75 4.67
C PRO A 224 6.12 2.93 4.32
N GLU A 225 5.69 4.18 4.20
CA GLU A 225 4.36 4.53 3.67
C GLU A 225 4.42 5.69 2.69
N GLY A 226 3.66 5.59 1.59
CA GLY A 226 3.44 6.72 0.69
C GLY A 226 2.97 6.29 -0.70
N ASN A 227 2.59 7.28 -1.51
CA ASN A 227 2.25 7.06 -2.90
C ASN A 227 3.49 6.67 -3.69
N PHE A 228 3.34 5.82 -4.72
CA PHE A 228 4.50 5.31 -5.46
C PHE A 228 5.21 6.36 -6.33
N GLU A 229 4.55 7.46 -6.67
CA GLU A 229 5.15 8.63 -7.34
C GLU A 229 5.85 9.61 -6.37
N SER A 230 5.74 9.38 -5.05
CA SER A 230 6.31 10.22 -4.00
C SER A 230 7.43 9.50 -3.25
N SER A 231 8.10 10.22 -2.34
CA SER A 231 9.01 9.61 -1.36
C SER A 231 8.19 8.85 -0.30
N PRO A 232 8.52 7.60 0.04
CA PRO A 232 7.98 6.96 1.24
C PRO A 232 8.39 7.74 2.49
N GLN A 233 7.56 7.70 3.51
CA GLN A 233 7.77 8.39 4.78
C GLN A 233 7.44 7.46 5.94
N ALA A 234 7.96 7.80 7.12
CA ALA A 234 7.53 7.19 8.37
C ALA A 234 6.45 8.05 9.03
N PHE A 235 5.43 7.40 9.58
CA PHE A 235 4.38 8.01 10.38
C PHE A 235 4.34 7.36 11.76
N GLN A 236 4.49 8.16 12.82
CA GLN A 236 4.27 7.72 14.20
C GLN A 236 3.03 8.40 14.74
N HIS A 237 1.94 7.64 14.82
CA HIS A 237 0.63 8.15 15.18
C HIS A 237 0.51 8.43 16.68
N SER A 238 -0.24 9.47 17.01
CA SER A 238 -0.58 9.82 18.39
C SER A 238 -1.32 8.67 19.06
N MET A 239 -0.90 8.33 20.28
CA MET A 239 -1.59 7.34 21.11
C MET A 239 -2.71 7.98 21.96
N THR A 240 -3.01 9.27 21.74
CA THR A 240 -4.10 9.95 22.45
C THR A 240 -5.44 9.61 21.81
N PRO A 241 -6.40 9.01 22.56
CA PRO A 241 -7.68 8.62 22.00
C PRO A 241 -8.44 9.81 21.35
N GLY A 242 -8.85 9.63 20.10
CA GLY A 242 -9.52 10.64 19.29
C GLY A 242 -8.60 11.65 18.59
N GLN A 243 -7.27 11.52 18.74
CA GLN A 243 -6.26 12.35 18.08
C GLN A 243 -5.28 11.50 17.26
N GLU A 244 -5.61 10.25 16.98
CA GLU A 244 -4.68 9.29 16.35
C GLU A 244 -4.22 9.72 14.95
N ALA A 245 -4.96 10.58 14.26
CA ALA A 245 -4.54 11.16 12.98
C ALA A 245 -3.39 12.18 13.12
N GLU A 246 -3.13 12.74 14.31
CA GLU A 246 -1.95 13.54 14.59
C GLU A 246 -0.72 12.62 14.66
N ARG A 247 0.39 13.05 14.05
CA ARG A 247 1.54 12.16 13.86
C ARG A 247 2.85 12.90 13.66
N VAL A 248 3.94 12.28 14.09
CA VAL A 248 5.28 12.65 13.63
C VAL A 248 5.46 12.09 12.21
N GLN A 249 5.96 12.93 11.30
CA GLN A 249 6.28 12.54 9.92
C GLN A 249 7.78 12.65 9.70
N VAL A 250 8.38 11.61 9.12
CA VAL A 250 9.81 11.58 8.79
C VAL A 250 9.97 11.20 7.33
N ASP A 251 10.51 12.11 6.52
CA ASP A 251 10.80 11.82 5.11
C ASP A 251 11.97 10.84 5.00
N SER A 252 11.82 9.82 4.16
CA SER A 252 12.90 8.88 3.86
C SER A 252 13.97 9.49 2.95
N GLY A 253 13.61 10.48 2.14
CA GLY A 253 14.47 11.08 1.13
C GLY A 253 14.85 10.15 -0.02
N VAL A 254 14.17 9.00 -0.17
CA VAL A 254 14.40 8.03 -1.25
C VAL A 254 13.18 7.90 -2.15
N SER A 255 13.27 7.08 -3.19
CA SER A 255 12.16 6.83 -4.11
C SER A 255 11.70 5.39 -3.97
N TRP A 256 10.39 5.15 -4.13
CA TRP A 256 9.88 3.79 -4.34
C TRP A 256 10.42 3.13 -5.60
N ARG A 257 11.03 3.88 -6.54
CA ARG A 257 11.50 3.35 -7.83
C ARG A 257 12.77 2.52 -7.75
N ASP A 258 13.50 2.65 -6.65
CA ASP A 258 14.73 1.93 -6.38
C ASP A 258 14.53 0.96 -5.22
N TRP A 259 15.38 -0.07 -5.15
CA TRP A 259 15.37 -0.98 -4.02
C TRP A 259 15.96 -0.31 -2.78
N HIS A 260 15.17 -0.26 -1.71
CA HIS A 260 15.62 0.25 -0.41
C HIS A 260 15.24 -0.71 0.69
N THR A 261 16.09 -0.76 1.73
CA THR A 261 15.79 -1.44 2.99
C THR A 261 15.26 -0.42 3.98
N TYR A 262 14.03 -0.60 4.43
CA TYR A 262 13.39 0.25 5.41
C TYR A 262 13.31 -0.49 6.73
N THR A 263 13.73 0.14 7.82
CA THR A 263 13.81 -0.50 9.13
C THR A 263 13.16 0.37 10.21
N VAL A 264 12.37 -0.28 11.05
CA VAL A 264 11.83 0.22 12.31
C VAL A 264 12.47 -0.53 13.46
N ASP A 265 13.23 0.17 14.30
CA ASP A 265 13.73 -0.35 15.57
C ASP A 265 12.91 0.23 16.72
N TRP A 266 12.15 -0.63 17.41
CA TRP A 266 11.21 -0.26 18.45
C TRP A 266 11.65 -0.78 19.82
N ASP A 267 11.98 0.13 20.74
CA ASP A 267 12.17 -0.12 22.17
C ASP A 267 10.90 0.28 22.93
N PRO A 268 10.09 -0.68 23.42
CA PRO A 268 8.78 -0.43 23.99
C PRO A 268 8.76 0.65 25.09
N GLY A 269 7.90 1.63 24.91
CA GLY A 269 7.74 2.78 25.81
C GLY A 269 8.94 3.73 25.88
N LYS A 270 9.98 3.54 25.07
CA LYS A 270 11.18 4.39 25.08
C LYS A 270 11.42 5.12 23.77
N SER A 271 11.54 4.39 22.66
CA SER A 271 11.83 4.99 21.36
C SER A 271 11.46 4.12 20.18
N VAL A 272 11.21 4.77 19.04
CA VAL A 272 11.20 4.16 17.72
C VAL A 272 12.25 4.86 16.87
N THR A 273 13.12 4.09 16.21
CA THR A 273 14.12 4.61 15.28
C THR A 273 13.82 4.13 13.87
N TYR A 274 13.77 5.07 12.94
CA TYR A 274 13.54 4.83 11.52
C TYR A 274 14.86 4.93 10.78
N SER A 275 15.16 3.97 9.90
CA SER A 275 16.35 4.00 9.06
C SER A 275 16.10 3.46 7.66
N VAL A 276 16.85 3.97 6.68
CA VAL A 276 16.86 3.49 5.31
C VAL A 276 18.28 3.12 4.92
N ASP A 277 18.45 1.93 4.36
CA ASP A 277 19.75 1.38 3.95
C ASP A 277 20.80 1.47 5.06
N GLY A 278 20.38 1.20 6.31
CA GLY A 278 21.21 1.27 7.51
C GLY A 278 21.54 2.69 8.00
N LYS A 279 21.03 3.74 7.34
CA LYS A 279 21.20 5.13 7.78
C LYS A 279 19.98 5.58 8.58
N VAL A 280 20.22 5.93 9.84
CA VAL A 280 19.19 6.52 10.72
C VAL A 280 18.67 7.83 10.14
N LEU A 281 17.35 7.91 9.98
CA LEU A 281 16.62 9.12 9.61
C LEU A 281 16.25 9.92 10.87
N ARG A 282 15.61 9.24 11.82
CA ARG A 282 15.10 9.86 13.05
C ARG A 282 14.87 8.82 14.14
N THR A 283 15.08 9.24 15.38
CA THR A 283 14.55 8.57 16.58
C THR A 283 13.44 9.43 17.19
N VAL A 284 12.32 8.81 17.50
CA VAL A 284 11.12 9.40 18.11
C VAL A 284 10.91 8.77 19.49
N THR A 285 10.57 9.58 20.49
CA THR A 285 10.43 9.14 21.90
C THR A 285 9.07 9.47 22.51
N GLN A 286 8.11 9.88 21.69
CA GLN A 286 6.71 10.16 22.06
C GLN A 286 5.82 9.09 21.42
N ASP A 287 4.65 8.81 21.99
CA ASP A 287 3.68 7.86 21.41
C ASP A 287 4.35 6.51 21.05
N VAL A 288 5.19 6.00 21.95
CA VAL A 288 5.91 4.75 21.75
C VAL A 288 5.10 3.60 22.37
N PRO A 289 4.62 2.65 21.57
CA PRO A 289 3.73 1.60 22.08
C PRO A 289 4.43 0.68 23.08
N THR A 290 3.64 0.02 23.91
CA THR A 290 4.09 -0.99 24.91
C THR A 290 3.31 -2.30 24.85
N THR A 291 2.34 -2.39 23.93
CA THR A 291 1.43 -3.52 23.75
C THR A 291 1.78 -4.31 22.49
N ALA A 292 1.17 -5.48 22.31
CA ALA A 292 1.44 -6.35 21.17
C ALA A 292 1.04 -5.73 19.82
N HIS A 293 1.93 -5.78 18.84
CA HIS A 293 1.71 -5.34 17.45
C HIS A 293 2.01 -6.47 16.45
N ARG A 294 1.54 -6.29 15.23
CA ARG A 294 1.82 -7.15 14.07
C ARG A 294 2.48 -6.35 12.97
N PHE A 295 3.46 -6.94 12.28
CA PHE A 295 4.07 -6.32 11.11
C PHE A 295 3.32 -6.73 9.85
N MET A 296 2.70 -5.77 9.17
CA MET A 296 1.83 -6.03 8.03
C MET A 296 2.01 -4.96 6.95
N PHE A 297 1.41 -5.17 5.78
CA PHE A 297 1.29 -4.10 4.79
C PHE A 297 -0.10 -4.06 4.17
N GLN A 298 -0.38 -2.95 3.48
CA GLN A 298 -1.55 -2.80 2.62
C GLN A 298 -1.26 -1.96 1.36
N THR A 299 -2.00 -2.23 0.28
CA THR A 299 -2.05 -1.44 -0.97
C THR A 299 -3.50 -1.18 -1.39
N GLY A 300 -3.73 -0.10 -2.14
CA GLY A 300 -5.06 0.29 -2.62
C GLY A 300 -5.54 -0.48 -3.85
N ASN A 301 -6.83 -0.36 -4.18
CA ASN A 301 -7.43 -0.88 -5.42
C ASN A 301 -7.60 0.17 -6.53
N TRP A 302 -6.95 1.33 -6.38
CA TRP A 302 -7.00 2.46 -7.31
C TRP A 302 -5.62 2.71 -7.93
N GLY A 303 -5.48 3.83 -8.65
CA GLY A 303 -4.24 4.22 -9.31
C GLY A 303 -3.97 3.42 -10.59
N ALA A 304 -2.81 3.68 -11.19
CA ALA A 304 -2.35 2.98 -12.37
C ALA A 304 -1.96 1.53 -12.05
N SER A 305 -1.83 0.71 -13.10
CA SER A 305 -1.23 -0.61 -12.98
C SER A 305 0.27 -0.52 -12.68
N GLY A 306 0.77 -1.55 -12.02
CA GLY A 306 2.16 -1.65 -11.59
C GLY A 306 2.33 -2.79 -10.61
N ASN A 307 3.48 -2.85 -9.95
CA ASN A 307 3.81 -3.90 -9.00
C ASN A 307 4.50 -3.28 -7.77
N LEU A 308 4.10 -3.70 -6.57
CA LEU A 308 4.94 -3.58 -5.38
C LEU A 308 5.71 -4.89 -5.25
N LEU A 309 7.04 -4.79 -5.29
CA LEU A 309 7.96 -5.91 -5.20
C LEU A 309 8.63 -5.89 -3.84
N ILE A 310 8.62 -7.03 -3.16
CA ILE A 310 9.20 -7.22 -1.83
C ILE A 310 10.22 -8.35 -1.95
N ASP A 311 11.49 -8.00 -1.77
CA ASP A 311 12.62 -8.94 -1.87
C ASP A 311 12.70 -9.82 -0.63
N TRP A 312 12.65 -9.20 0.55
CA TRP A 312 12.59 -9.93 1.80
C TRP A 312 11.95 -9.09 2.90
N VAL A 313 11.46 -9.79 3.92
CA VAL A 313 11.04 -9.21 5.20
C VAL A 313 11.78 -9.88 6.35
N SER A 314 12.05 -9.13 7.40
CA SER A 314 12.63 -9.68 8.61
C SER A 314 12.03 -9.04 9.85
N THR A 315 11.85 -9.83 10.89
CA THR A 315 11.43 -9.35 12.20
C THR A 315 12.29 -9.98 13.28
N THR A 316 12.39 -9.31 14.43
CA THR A 316 12.80 -10.00 15.66
C THR A 316 11.56 -10.66 16.27
N GLU A 317 11.46 -11.98 16.11
CA GLU A 317 10.64 -12.88 16.93
C GLU A 317 11.37 -13.31 18.21
#